data_AF-A0A9D0ZSJ5-F1
#
_entry.id   AF-A0A9D0ZSJ5-F1
#
_cell.length_a   1.000
_cell.length_b   1.000
_cell.length_c   1.000
_cell.angle_alpha   90.00
_cell.angle_beta   90.00
_cell.angle_gamma   90.00
#
_symmetry.space_group_name_H-M   'P 1'
#
loop_
_entity.id
_entity.type
_entity.pdbx_description
1 polymer ?
#
loop_
_entity_poly.entity_id
_entity_poly.type
_entity_poly.pdbx_seq_one_letter_code
_entity_poly.pdbx_strand_id
1 'polypeptide(L)'
;WIVNDPENAGFYKLYIGGDGGVVANPNSSYLFYGFKQTKTIDLSNLDTSNVTNMEAMFFYCEALNKLNINNFNTINVTNMHDMFNCCSSLTELDLSSFNTSNVTNMSAMFSGDVSLKNINFGQNFDTSSVNDMRTMFNQCESLTELDLTNFNTSKVKTMSWMFHGCKNMLNITFSKNFGSATTNMSRMFNGCTSLTALDLTNFNTSNVTDMGAMFMGCNNLKALNIKNFDTSDVKNMSDMFNGCSSLTELDLSSFDTSNVNEMISIFSGNSNLKTIYVSQNWVTDNADITGMFYACGTDHVTLKSS
;
A
#
# COMPACT_ATOMS: atom_id res chain seq x y z
N TRP A 1 19.76 14.67 23.93
CA TRP A 1 18.97 15.58 24.80
C TRP A 1 17.80 16.17 24.01
N ILE A 2 16.75 16.64 24.69
CA ILE A 2 15.54 17.25 24.09
C ILE A 2 15.55 18.75 24.44
N VAL A 3 15.30 19.62 23.46
CA VAL A 3 15.19 21.08 23.67
C VAL A 3 13.92 21.60 23.03
N ASN A 4 13.39 22.71 23.57
CA ASN A 4 12.28 23.42 22.93
C ASN A 4 12.69 23.92 21.54
N ASP A 5 11.77 23.84 20.59
CA ASP A 5 11.92 24.50 19.30
C ASP A 5 11.72 26.01 19.47
N PRO A 6 12.74 26.86 19.22
CA PRO A 6 12.65 28.31 19.43
C PRO A 6 11.62 28.98 18.52
N GLU A 7 11.25 28.35 17.40
CA GLU A 7 10.32 28.91 16.42
C GLU A 7 8.88 28.40 16.62
N ASN A 8 8.67 27.33 17.40
CA ASN A 8 7.39 26.63 17.50
C ASN A 8 7.09 26.22 18.95
N ALA A 9 6.35 27.06 19.68
CA ALA A 9 5.97 26.77 21.06
C ALA A 9 5.23 25.43 21.19
N GLY A 10 5.63 24.62 22.18
CA GLY A 10 5.09 23.27 22.40
C GLY A 10 5.74 22.17 21.55
N PHE A 11 6.66 22.52 20.65
CA PHE A 11 7.42 21.54 19.87
C PHE A 11 8.87 21.44 20.33
N TYR A 12 9.52 20.35 19.94
CA TYR A 12 10.86 20.00 20.42
C TYR A 12 11.79 19.58 19.29
N LYS A 13 13.10 19.73 19.55
CA LYS A 13 14.19 19.14 18.77
C LYS A 13 14.89 18.09 19.62
N LEU A 14 15.06 16.89 19.08
CA LEU A 14 15.77 15.78 19.72
C LEU A 14 17.17 15.66 19.12
N TYR A 15 18.18 15.55 19.98
CA TYR A 15 19.56 15.30 19.58
C TYR A 15 20.04 13.99 20.19
N ILE A 16 20.58 13.10 19.38
CA ILE A 16 21.24 11.87 19.85
C ILE A 16 22.76 12.07 19.79
N GLY A 17 23.43 11.86 20.92
CA GLY A 17 24.87 12.06 21.04
C GLY A 17 25.41 11.68 22.41
N GLY A 18 26.70 11.37 22.43
CA GLY A 18 27.49 11.03 23.60
C GLY A 18 28.98 11.00 23.24
N ASP A 19 29.86 11.05 24.22
CA ASP A 19 31.31 10.97 23.99
C ASP A 19 31.65 9.62 23.33
N GLY A 20 32.10 9.67 22.07
CA GLY A 20 32.41 8.48 21.26
C GLY A 20 31.26 7.94 20.40
N GLY A 21 30.12 8.64 20.32
CA GLY A 21 28.95 8.23 19.55
C GLY A 21 27.95 7.39 20.36
N VAL A 22 26.82 7.06 19.75
CA VAL A 22 25.76 6.23 20.36
C VAL A 22 25.55 5.00 19.49
N VAL A 23 25.77 3.82 20.05
CA VAL A 23 25.50 2.55 19.35
C VAL A 23 24.06 2.11 19.68
N ALA A 24 23.24 1.96 18.65
CA ALA A 24 21.88 1.46 18.77
C ALA A 24 21.88 -0.02 19.17
N ASN A 25 20.93 -0.43 20.00
CA ASN A 25 20.81 -1.82 20.42
C ASN A 25 20.27 -2.70 19.28
N PRO A 26 20.61 -4.01 19.22
CA PRO A 26 20.13 -4.89 18.16
C PRO A 26 18.61 -4.86 17.95
N ASN A 27 17.86 -4.77 19.06
CA ASN A 27 16.42 -4.53 19.01
C ASN A 27 16.08 -3.06 19.23
N SER A 28 16.21 -2.24 18.19
CA SER A 28 15.85 -0.82 18.24
C SER A 28 14.36 -0.56 17.94
N SER A 29 13.49 -1.56 18.17
CA SER A 29 12.06 -1.38 18.03
C SER A 29 11.56 -0.25 18.95
N TYR A 30 10.65 0.59 18.46
CA TYR A 30 10.02 1.67 19.22
C TYR A 30 10.99 2.74 19.78
N LEU A 31 12.23 2.83 19.28
CA LEU A 31 13.27 3.70 19.86
C LEU A 31 12.85 5.19 19.96
N PHE A 32 12.11 5.70 18.97
CA PHE A 32 11.54 7.04 18.93
C PHE A 32 10.01 7.03 18.89
N TYR A 33 9.37 5.96 19.37
CA TYR A 33 7.92 5.82 19.38
C TYR A 33 7.23 6.96 20.13
N GLY A 34 6.22 7.55 19.51
CA GLY A 34 5.32 8.50 20.17
C GLY A 34 5.94 9.86 20.48
N PHE A 35 7.05 10.23 19.82
CA PHE A 35 7.64 11.58 19.91
C PHE A 35 6.79 12.61 19.13
N LYS A 36 5.48 12.65 19.42
CA LYS A 36 4.43 13.39 18.69
C LYS A 36 4.70 14.87 18.50
N GLN A 37 5.44 15.50 19.40
CA GLN A 37 5.76 16.94 19.39
C GLN A 37 7.19 17.25 18.91
N THR A 38 7.95 16.24 18.46
CA THR A 38 9.33 16.44 18.00
C THR A 38 9.34 16.77 16.51
N LYS A 39 9.80 17.98 16.15
CA LYS A 39 9.87 18.41 14.75
C LYS A 39 11.08 17.89 14.01
N THR A 40 12.20 17.72 14.70
CA THR A 40 13.46 17.24 14.11
C THR A 40 14.18 16.32 15.08
N ILE A 41 14.79 15.27 14.54
CA ILE A 41 15.69 14.38 15.27
C ILE A 41 17.05 14.40 14.58
N ASP A 42 18.10 14.80 15.32
CA ASP A 42 19.48 14.67 14.87
C ASP A 42 20.01 13.29 15.25
N LEU A 43 20.18 12.45 14.23
CA LEU A 43 20.64 11.06 14.31
C LEU A 43 22.08 10.88 13.84
N SER A 44 22.82 11.98 13.59
CA SER A 44 24.15 11.93 13.00
C SER A 44 25.17 11.10 13.79
N ASN A 45 25.00 10.97 15.10
CA ASN A 45 25.87 10.18 15.98
C ASN A 45 25.30 8.80 16.35
N LEU A 46 24.19 8.37 15.73
CA LEU A 46 23.59 7.05 15.98
C LEU A 46 24.18 6.01 15.02
N ASP A 47 24.97 5.08 15.54
CA ASP A 47 25.45 3.90 14.83
C ASP A 47 24.39 2.79 14.88
N THR A 48 23.89 2.40 13.72
CA THR A 48 22.86 1.35 13.54
C THR A 48 23.43 0.04 12.99
N SER A 49 24.75 -0.10 12.87
CA SER A 49 25.40 -1.27 12.26
C SER A 49 25.05 -2.63 12.89
N ASN A 50 24.69 -2.63 14.18
CA ASN A 50 24.30 -3.84 14.91
C ASN A 50 22.79 -4.06 15.00
N VAL A 51 21.97 -3.17 14.43
CA VAL A 51 20.51 -3.23 14.54
C VAL A 51 19.96 -4.35 13.65
N THR A 52 19.15 -5.22 14.25
CA THR A 52 18.43 -6.29 13.57
C THR A 52 16.92 -6.06 13.50
N ASN A 53 16.36 -5.24 14.40
CA ASN A 53 14.94 -4.90 14.41
C ASN A 53 14.73 -3.38 14.49
N MET A 54 14.01 -2.81 13.52
CA MET A 54 13.63 -1.39 13.45
C MET A 54 12.10 -1.19 13.50
N GLU A 55 11.37 -2.20 13.98
CA GLU A 55 9.92 -2.14 14.13
C GLU A 55 9.46 -0.88 14.86
N ALA A 56 8.53 -0.14 14.26
CA ALA A 56 7.91 1.03 14.85
C ALA A 56 8.90 2.09 15.37
N MET A 57 10.13 2.13 14.84
CA MET A 57 11.21 2.99 15.33
C MET A 57 10.78 4.46 15.42
N PHE A 58 10.01 4.97 14.45
CA PHE A 58 9.48 6.34 14.42
C PHE A 58 7.95 6.39 14.49
N PHE A 59 7.28 5.30 14.87
CA PHE A 59 5.81 5.25 14.88
C PHE A 59 5.21 6.35 15.77
N TYR A 60 4.23 7.08 15.24
CA TYR A 60 3.58 8.24 15.87
C TYR A 60 4.50 9.45 16.12
N CYS A 61 5.53 9.66 15.30
CA CYS A 61 6.27 10.93 15.24
C CYS A 61 5.48 12.00 14.46
N GLU A 62 4.29 12.36 14.93
CA GLU A 62 3.30 13.16 14.19
C GLU A 62 3.82 14.55 13.74
N ALA A 63 4.66 15.22 14.52
CA ALA A 63 5.23 16.54 14.18
C ALA A 63 6.53 16.48 13.36
N LEU A 64 7.11 15.29 13.15
CA LEU A 64 8.39 15.13 12.46
C LEU A 64 8.21 15.45 10.98
N ASN A 65 8.75 16.60 10.54
CA ASN A 65 8.57 17.07 9.16
C ASN A 65 9.75 16.77 8.25
N LYS A 66 10.92 16.49 8.84
CA LYS A 66 12.14 16.13 8.14
C LYS A 66 12.94 15.15 8.98
N LEU A 67 13.43 14.11 8.31
CA LEU A 67 14.23 13.06 8.93
C LEU A 67 15.44 12.77 8.03
N ASN A 68 16.65 12.88 8.59
CA ASN A 68 17.87 12.46 7.92
C ASN A 68 18.32 11.12 8.52
N ILE A 69 18.31 10.08 7.70
CA ILE A 69 18.66 8.69 8.05
C ILE A 69 19.69 8.12 7.08
N ASN A 70 20.41 8.98 6.34
CA ASN A 70 21.39 8.53 5.35
C ASN A 70 22.63 7.86 5.98
N ASN A 71 22.81 7.99 7.29
CA ASN A 71 23.84 7.29 8.06
C ASN A 71 23.40 5.91 8.57
N PHE A 72 22.15 5.48 8.30
CA PHE A 72 21.69 4.19 8.78
C PHE A 72 22.33 3.04 8.00
N ASN A 73 22.87 2.06 8.73
CA ASN A 73 23.31 0.80 8.17
C ASN A 73 22.25 -0.26 8.47
N THR A 74 21.49 -0.64 7.45
CA THR A 74 20.35 -1.56 7.60
C THR A 74 20.68 -2.99 7.17
N ILE A 75 21.94 -3.33 6.87
CA ILE A 75 22.31 -4.64 6.30
C ILE A 75 21.87 -5.82 7.16
N ASN A 76 21.82 -5.64 8.49
CA ASN A 76 21.47 -6.68 9.45
C ASN A 76 19.98 -6.66 9.85
N VAL A 77 19.20 -5.68 9.37
CA VAL A 77 17.80 -5.49 9.75
C VAL A 77 16.92 -6.53 9.07
N THR A 78 16.07 -7.19 9.86
CA THR A 78 15.13 -8.22 9.38
C THR A 78 13.66 -7.82 9.50
N ASN A 79 13.35 -6.78 10.28
CA ASN A 79 11.99 -6.29 10.52
C ASN A 79 11.93 -4.75 10.48
N MET A 80 11.08 -4.21 9.61
CA MET A 80 10.77 -2.77 9.45
C MET A 80 9.26 -2.49 9.54
N HIS A 81 8.49 -3.41 10.15
CA HIS A 81 7.08 -3.21 10.42
C HIS A 81 6.84 -1.86 11.11
N ASP A 82 5.87 -1.08 10.65
CA ASP A 82 5.49 0.21 11.25
C ASP A 82 6.61 1.27 11.36
N MET A 83 7.78 1.09 10.71
CA MET A 83 8.97 1.89 11.00
C MET A 83 8.72 3.41 10.97
N PHE A 84 7.92 3.90 10.02
CA PHE A 84 7.54 5.32 9.90
C PHE A 84 6.04 5.56 10.08
N ASN A 85 5.26 4.57 10.51
CA ASN A 85 3.80 4.68 10.60
C ASN A 85 3.35 5.95 11.35
N CYS A 86 2.33 6.64 10.86
CA CYS A 86 1.76 7.86 11.43
C CYS A 86 2.80 8.97 11.69
N CYS A 87 3.84 9.08 10.86
CA CYS A 87 4.70 10.27 10.76
C CYS A 87 3.99 11.33 9.91
N SER A 88 2.82 11.78 10.38
CA SER A 88 1.83 12.52 9.59
C SER A 88 2.28 13.86 9.02
N SER A 89 3.37 14.46 9.54
CA SER A 89 3.97 15.69 9.00
C SER A 89 5.15 15.47 8.04
N LEU A 90 5.65 14.24 7.89
CA LEU A 90 6.81 13.94 7.05
C LEU A 90 6.43 14.09 5.58
N THR A 91 7.16 14.91 4.83
CA THR A 91 6.83 15.21 3.42
C THR A 91 7.67 14.45 2.42
N GLU A 92 8.88 14.07 2.80
CA GLU A 92 9.83 13.37 1.95
C GLU A 92 10.64 12.38 2.80
N LEU A 93 11.05 11.27 2.18
CA LEU A 93 11.94 10.31 2.83
C LEU A 93 12.95 9.76 1.83
N ASP A 94 14.23 9.87 2.19
CA ASP A 94 15.33 9.30 1.42
C ASP A 94 15.81 8.01 2.08
N LEU A 95 15.56 6.89 1.40
CA LEU A 95 15.94 5.53 1.80
C LEU A 95 17.05 4.99 0.90
N SER A 96 17.70 5.83 0.09
CA SER A 96 18.68 5.37 -0.90
C SER A 96 19.93 4.70 -0.31
N SER A 97 20.20 4.93 0.97
CA SER A 97 21.26 4.27 1.74
C SER A 97 20.88 2.88 2.26
N PHE A 98 19.59 2.53 2.25
CA PHE A 98 19.11 1.30 2.87
C PHE A 98 19.48 0.10 2.01
N ASN A 99 20.04 -0.92 2.67
CA ASN A 99 20.09 -2.28 2.16
C ASN A 99 19.05 -3.10 2.93
N THR A 100 18.00 -3.54 2.24
CA THR A 100 16.87 -4.26 2.84
C THR A 100 16.84 -5.75 2.48
N SER A 101 17.92 -6.30 1.94
CA SER A 101 17.99 -7.69 1.45
C SER A 101 17.65 -8.76 2.50
N ASN A 102 17.83 -8.45 3.79
CA ASN A 102 17.48 -9.32 4.91
C ASN A 102 16.11 -9.03 5.55
N VAL A 103 15.42 -7.98 5.12
CA VAL A 103 14.12 -7.58 5.67
C VAL A 103 13.03 -8.54 5.18
N THR A 104 12.28 -9.09 6.13
CA THR A 104 11.20 -10.05 5.86
C THR A 104 9.81 -9.47 6.06
N ASN A 105 9.68 -8.39 6.83
CA ASN A 105 8.41 -7.72 7.13
C ASN A 105 8.54 -6.21 6.92
N MET A 106 7.72 -5.65 6.02
CA MET A 106 7.56 -4.22 5.74
C MET A 106 6.10 -3.77 5.87
N SER A 107 5.28 -4.54 6.57
CA SER A 107 3.88 -4.20 6.78
C SER A 107 3.74 -2.84 7.48
N ALA A 108 2.80 -2.03 6.99
CA ALA A 108 2.48 -0.71 7.52
C ALA A 108 3.65 0.29 7.63
N MET A 109 4.78 0.06 6.93
CA MET A 109 6.00 0.85 7.07
C MET A 109 5.80 2.37 6.93
N PHE A 110 4.89 2.81 6.05
CA PHE A 110 4.53 4.22 5.81
C PHE A 110 3.04 4.50 6.06
N SER A 111 2.33 3.59 6.75
CA SER A 111 0.89 3.73 6.96
C SER A 111 0.58 5.02 7.73
N GLY A 112 -0.42 5.80 7.30
CA GLY A 112 -0.82 7.04 7.97
C GLY A 112 0.13 8.22 7.76
N ASP A 113 1.12 8.10 6.86
CA ASP A 113 2.00 9.20 6.48
C ASP A 113 1.30 10.14 5.50
N VAL A 114 0.24 10.80 5.99
CA VAL A 114 -0.72 11.55 5.17
C VAL A 114 -0.09 12.70 4.37
N SER A 115 1.04 13.25 4.82
CA SER A 115 1.75 14.36 4.17
C SER A 115 2.89 13.91 3.24
N LEU A 116 3.20 12.61 3.18
CA LEU A 116 4.33 12.08 2.42
C LEU A 116 4.06 12.20 0.93
N LYS A 117 4.94 12.93 0.22
CA LYS A 117 4.83 13.22 -1.21
C LYS A 117 5.82 12.46 -2.05
N ASN A 118 6.98 12.12 -1.48
CA ASN A 118 8.07 11.47 -2.20
C ASN A 118 8.83 10.51 -1.30
N ILE A 119 9.17 9.35 -1.85
CA ILE A 119 10.00 8.33 -1.23
C ILE A 119 11.08 7.92 -2.24
N ASN A 120 12.34 8.12 -1.87
CA ASN A 120 13.46 7.66 -2.69
C ASN A 120 13.98 6.32 -2.15
N PHE A 121 13.66 5.20 -2.79
CA PHE A 121 14.16 3.88 -2.38
C PHE A 121 15.64 3.67 -2.71
N GLY A 122 16.17 4.27 -3.78
CA GLY A 122 17.51 3.98 -4.29
C GLY A 122 17.68 2.56 -4.84
N GLN A 123 18.92 2.19 -5.17
CA GLN A 123 19.25 0.96 -5.91
C GLN A 123 19.43 -0.27 -5.02
N ASN A 124 19.69 -0.09 -3.72
CA ASN A 124 19.96 -1.18 -2.77
C ASN A 124 18.73 -1.62 -1.96
N PHE A 125 17.56 -1.02 -2.25
CA PHE A 125 16.29 -1.34 -1.60
C PHE A 125 15.71 -2.64 -2.16
N ASP A 126 16.28 -3.75 -1.72
CA ASP A 126 15.90 -5.10 -2.12
C ASP A 126 14.75 -5.63 -1.26
N THR A 127 13.61 -5.94 -1.90
CA THR A 127 12.44 -6.53 -1.22
C THR A 127 12.28 -8.03 -1.44
N SER A 128 13.28 -8.72 -2.02
CA SER A 128 13.22 -10.14 -2.39
C SER A 128 13.09 -11.13 -1.23
N SER A 129 13.29 -10.68 0.01
CA SER A 129 13.09 -11.46 1.23
C SER A 129 11.76 -11.15 1.94
N VAL A 130 11.05 -10.11 1.51
CA VAL A 130 9.82 -9.65 2.15
C VAL A 130 8.67 -10.62 1.87
N ASN A 131 7.98 -11.04 2.93
CA ASN A 131 6.79 -11.89 2.84
C ASN A 131 5.49 -11.16 3.22
N ASP A 132 5.58 -9.96 3.79
CA ASP A 132 4.42 -9.18 4.24
C ASP A 132 4.56 -7.70 3.86
N MET A 133 3.62 -7.21 3.04
CA MET A 133 3.49 -5.81 2.62
C MET A 133 2.09 -5.26 2.88
N ARG A 134 1.31 -5.87 3.80
CA ARG A 134 -0.01 -5.34 4.15
C ARG A 134 0.10 -3.88 4.60
N THR A 135 -0.85 -3.05 4.21
CA THR A 135 -0.98 -1.65 4.62
C THR A 135 0.26 -0.76 4.41
N MET A 136 1.26 -1.17 3.61
CA MET A 136 2.58 -0.50 3.55
C MET A 136 2.50 1.00 3.26
N PHE A 137 1.58 1.42 2.39
CA PHE A 137 1.30 2.82 2.03
C PHE A 137 -0.15 3.22 2.36
N ASN A 138 -0.79 2.54 3.30
CA ASN A 138 -2.17 2.82 3.70
C ASN A 138 -2.30 4.28 4.18
N GLN A 139 -3.25 5.04 3.63
CA GLN A 139 -3.50 6.44 3.93
C GLN A 139 -2.29 7.37 3.69
N CYS A 140 -1.40 7.04 2.75
CA CYS A 140 -0.44 8.00 2.22
C CYS A 140 -1.16 9.00 1.29
N GLU A 141 -2.01 9.87 1.87
CA GLU A 141 -2.97 10.68 1.12
C GLU A 141 -2.30 11.67 0.15
N SER A 142 -1.08 12.13 0.43
CA SER A 142 -0.34 13.11 -0.38
C SER A 142 0.52 12.52 -1.49
N LEU A 143 0.69 11.18 -1.56
CA LEU A 143 1.42 10.56 -2.67
C LEU A 143 0.62 10.73 -3.97
N THR A 144 1.28 11.25 -5.00
CA THR A 144 0.70 11.41 -6.34
C THR A 144 1.22 10.36 -7.33
N GLU A 145 2.45 9.91 -7.14
CA GLU A 145 3.08 8.88 -7.94
C GLU A 145 3.95 7.98 -7.07
N LEU A 146 4.13 6.73 -7.49
CA LEU A 146 5.02 5.80 -6.81
C LEU A 146 5.66 4.83 -7.82
N ASP A 147 6.98 4.73 -7.78
CA ASP A 147 7.74 3.79 -8.60
C ASP A 147 8.17 2.58 -7.76
N LEU A 148 7.63 1.41 -8.09
CA LEU A 148 7.92 0.12 -7.49
C LEU A 148 8.61 -0.84 -8.47
N THR A 149 9.24 -0.32 -9.53
CA THR A 149 9.94 -1.15 -10.53
C THR A 149 11.08 -1.99 -9.94
N ASN A 150 11.72 -1.49 -8.87
CA ASN A 150 12.78 -2.18 -8.13
C ASN A 150 12.26 -3.21 -7.12
N PHE A 151 10.95 -3.30 -6.89
CA PHE A 151 10.42 -4.23 -5.91
C PHE A 151 10.45 -5.67 -6.45
N ASN A 152 10.82 -6.62 -5.60
CA ASN A 152 10.66 -8.05 -5.84
C ASN A 152 9.59 -8.59 -4.89
N THR A 153 8.42 -8.90 -5.44
CA THR A 153 7.27 -9.36 -4.66
C THR A 153 7.04 -10.88 -4.71
N SER A 154 8.02 -11.64 -5.22
CA SER A 154 7.89 -13.09 -5.44
C SER A 154 7.70 -13.94 -4.18
N LYS A 155 7.94 -13.38 -2.99
CA LYS A 155 7.70 -14.06 -1.70
C LYS A 155 6.57 -13.43 -0.88
N VAL A 156 6.03 -12.31 -1.32
CA VAL A 156 4.99 -11.58 -0.58
C VAL A 156 3.71 -12.40 -0.58
N LYS A 157 3.17 -12.65 0.62
CA LYS A 157 1.96 -13.44 0.83
C LYS A 157 0.70 -12.60 0.92
N THR A 158 0.82 -11.37 1.42
CA THR A 158 -0.30 -10.44 1.52
C THR A 158 0.11 -9.02 1.15
N MET A 159 -0.76 -8.36 0.39
CA MET A 159 -0.70 -6.93 0.04
C MET A 159 -2.05 -6.26 0.36
N SER A 160 -2.81 -6.84 1.29
CA SER A 160 -4.11 -6.30 1.70
C SER A 160 -3.94 -4.85 2.15
N TRP A 161 -4.82 -3.95 1.68
CA TRP A 161 -4.82 -2.53 2.01
C TRP A 161 -3.55 -1.74 1.65
N MET A 162 -2.66 -2.28 0.80
CA MET A 162 -1.33 -1.71 0.56
C MET A 162 -1.35 -0.23 0.16
N PHE A 163 -2.30 0.21 -0.66
CA PHE A 163 -2.50 1.61 -1.08
C PHE A 163 -3.89 2.14 -0.69
N HIS A 164 -4.54 1.53 0.31
CA HIS A 164 -5.87 1.98 0.73
C HIS A 164 -5.84 3.45 1.13
N GLY A 165 -6.77 4.26 0.63
CA GLY A 165 -6.90 5.66 1.01
C GLY A 165 -5.79 6.57 0.48
N CYS A 166 -4.98 6.15 -0.50
CA CYS A 166 -4.06 7.05 -1.22
C CYS A 166 -4.85 8.00 -2.14
N LYS A 167 -5.56 8.96 -1.54
CA LYS A 167 -6.60 9.77 -2.21
C LYS A 167 -6.08 10.59 -3.39
N ASN A 168 -4.83 11.03 -3.37
CA ASN A 168 -4.23 11.83 -4.45
C ASN A 168 -3.37 11.01 -5.43
N MET A 169 -3.33 9.68 -5.29
CA MET A 169 -2.54 8.82 -6.18
C MET A 169 -3.06 8.91 -7.62
N LEU A 170 -2.17 9.21 -8.55
CA LEU A 170 -2.44 9.31 -9.99
C LEU A 170 -1.84 8.13 -10.76
N ASN A 171 -0.68 7.63 -10.34
CA ASN A 171 0.00 6.52 -11.02
C ASN A 171 0.87 5.70 -10.06
N ILE A 172 0.91 4.39 -10.28
CA ILE A 172 1.86 3.49 -9.63
C ILE A 172 2.52 2.65 -10.71
N THR A 173 3.84 2.59 -10.74
CA THR A 173 4.59 1.75 -11.69
C THR A 173 5.04 0.49 -10.97
N PHE A 174 4.70 -0.69 -11.51
CA PHE A 174 4.96 -1.97 -10.86
C PHE A 174 6.10 -2.75 -11.52
N SER A 175 6.85 -3.51 -10.72
CA SER A 175 7.78 -4.54 -11.20
C SER A 175 7.05 -5.64 -11.99
N LYS A 176 7.77 -6.40 -12.81
CA LYS A 176 7.21 -7.59 -13.49
C LYS A 176 6.77 -8.66 -12.48
N ASN A 177 5.74 -9.44 -12.83
CA ASN A 177 5.19 -10.53 -12.01
C ASN A 177 4.80 -10.09 -10.59
N PHE A 178 4.26 -8.88 -10.48
CA PHE A 178 3.89 -8.27 -9.21
C PHE A 178 2.82 -9.12 -8.51
N GLY A 179 3.12 -9.60 -7.30
CA GLY A 179 2.20 -10.40 -6.49
C GLY A 179 2.14 -11.89 -6.82
N SER A 180 3.13 -12.44 -7.53
CA SER A 180 3.14 -13.85 -7.96
C SER A 180 2.98 -14.92 -6.85
N ALA A 181 3.21 -14.58 -5.58
CA ALA A 181 2.96 -15.47 -4.44
C ALA A 181 1.88 -14.97 -3.47
N THR A 182 1.20 -13.86 -3.81
CA THR A 182 0.23 -13.18 -2.97
C THR A 182 -1.11 -13.90 -3.00
N THR A 183 -1.69 -14.15 -1.83
CA THR A 183 -3.02 -14.75 -1.69
C THR A 183 -4.12 -13.76 -1.33
N ASN A 184 -3.75 -12.60 -0.77
CA ASN A 184 -4.69 -11.56 -0.37
C ASN A 184 -4.30 -10.19 -0.95
N MET A 185 -5.18 -9.65 -1.81
CA MET A 185 -5.11 -8.31 -2.39
C MET A 185 -6.35 -7.47 -2.01
N SER A 186 -7.08 -7.86 -0.95
CA SER A 186 -8.27 -7.15 -0.50
C SER A 186 -7.95 -5.69 -0.20
N ARG A 187 -8.83 -4.79 -0.66
CA ARG A 187 -8.76 -3.34 -0.43
C ARG A 187 -7.47 -2.66 -0.87
N MET A 188 -6.68 -3.30 -1.75
CA MET A 188 -5.37 -2.81 -2.15
C MET A 188 -5.38 -1.35 -2.66
N PHE A 189 -6.40 -0.96 -3.43
CA PHE A 189 -6.58 0.39 -3.97
C PHE A 189 -7.87 1.05 -3.46
N ASN A 190 -8.48 0.52 -2.39
CA ASN A 190 -9.74 1.02 -1.89
C ASN A 190 -9.63 2.51 -1.48
N GLY A 191 -10.46 3.38 -2.04
CA GLY A 191 -10.44 4.81 -1.74
C GLY A 191 -9.33 5.61 -2.43
N CYS A 192 -8.66 5.05 -3.45
CA CYS A 192 -7.75 5.80 -4.33
C CYS A 192 -8.55 6.71 -5.28
N THR A 193 -9.17 7.75 -4.73
CA THR A 193 -10.19 8.56 -5.41
C THR A 193 -9.66 9.35 -6.61
N SER A 194 -8.36 9.61 -6.73
CA SER A 194 -7.78 10.37 -7.85
C SER A 194 -7.31 9.52 -9.03
N LEU A 195 -7.28 8.19 -8.89
CA LEU A 195 -6.91 7.32 -9.99
C LEU A 195 -7.93 7.45 -11.13
N THR A 196 -7.45 7.80 -12.32
CA THR A 196 -8.27 7.86 -13.55
C THR A 196 -8.05 6.67 -14.47
N ALA A 197 -6.85 6.09 -14.42
CA ALA A 197 -6.43 4.84 -15.03
C ALA A 197 -5.35 4.20 -14.15
N LEU A 198 -5.11 2.91 -14.31
CA LEU A 198 -4.05 2.19 -13.62
C LEU A 198 -3.53 1.06 -14.53
N ASP A 199 -2.22 1.01 -14.75
CA ASP A 199 -1.60 -0.09 -15.50
C ASP A 199 -1.33 -1.28 -14.57
N LEU A 200 -2.06 -2.37 -14.80
CA LEU A 200 -1.97 -3.62 -14.05
C LEU A 200 -1.39 -4.77 -14.88
N THR A 201 -0.79 -4.49 -16.05
CA THR A 201 -0.28 -5.52 -16.97
C THR A 201 0.77 -6.43 -16.35
N ASN A 202 1.49 -5.95 -15.33
CA ASN A 202 2.52 -6.71 -14.64
C ASN A 202 2.00 -7.54 -13.45
N PHE A 203 0.71 -7.48 -13.12
CA PHE A 203 0.14 -8.25 -12.01
C PHE A 203 0.06 -9.73 -12.35
N ASN A 204 0.38 -10.56 -11.35
CA ASN A 204 0.10 -11.99 -11.35
C ASN A 204 -0.86 -12.28 -10.19
N THR A 205 -2.08 -12.70 -10.51
CA THR A 205 -3.13 -12.98 -9.52
C THR A 205 -3.45 -14.47 -9.37
N SER A 206 -2.67 -15.36 -9.99
CA SER A 206 -2.95 -16.81 -10.05
C SER A 206 -3.05 -17.51 -8.69
N ASN A 207 -2.49 -16.92 -7.63
CA ASN A 207 -2.57 -17.46 -6.27
C ASN A 207 -3.56 -16.70 -5.37
N VAL A 208 -4.24 -15.68 -5.89
CA VAL A 208 -5.07 -14.79 -5.08
C VAL A 208 -6.41 -15.44 -4.78
N THR A 209 -6.73 -15.55 -3.49
CA THR A 209 -8.00 -16.09 -3.01
C THR A 209 -8.97 -14.99 -2.54
N ASP A 210 -8.46 -13.80 -2.25
CA ASP A 210 -9.24 -12.67 -1.74
C ASP A 210 -8.88 -11.36 -2.46
N MET A 211 -9.86 -10.80 -3.20
CA MET A 211 -9.82 -9.52 -3.91
C MET A 211 -10.92 -8.57 -3.42
N GLY A 212 -11.50 -8.83 -2.24
CA GLY A 212 -12.61 -8.04 -1.71
C GLY A 212 -12.28 -6.55 -1.65
N ALA A 213 -13.16 -5.71 -2.17
CA ALA A 213 -13.04 -4.26 -2.20
C ALA A 213 -11.74 -3.72 -2.84
N MET A 214 -11.06 -4.50 -3.69
CA MET A 214 -9.74 -4.13 -4.26
C MET A 214 -9.72 -2.73 -4.89
N PHE A 215 -10.78 -2.32 -5.59
CA PHE A 215 -10.93 -1.00 -6.22
C PHE A 215 -12.10 -0.19 -5.66
N MET A 216 -12.68 -0.60 -4.53
CA MET A 216 -13.85 0.07 -3.96
C MET A 216 -13.58 1.57 -3.76
N GLY A 217 -14.50 2.45 -4.18
CA GLY A 217 -14.38 3.89 -3.99
C GLY A 217 -13.35 4.58 -4.91
N CYS A 218 -12.84 3.90 -5.94
CA CYS A 218 -12.05 4.52 -7.01
C CYS A 218 -12.96 5.33 -7.96
N ASN A 219 -13.63 6.35 -7.42
CA ASN A 219 -14.77 7.02 -8.06
C ASN A 219 -14.44 7.70 -9.40
N ASN A 220 -13.17 8.07 -9.64
CA ASN A 220 -12.69 8.73 -10.86
C ASN A 220 -12.08 7.77 -11.90
N LEU A 221 -12.03 6.46 -11.62
CA LEU A 221 -11.47 5.47 -12.52
C LEU A 221 -12.36 5.33 -13.76
N LYS A 222 -11.83 5.66 -14.94
CA LYS A 222 -12.59 5.71 -16.20
C LYS A 222 -12.49 4.42 -17.01
N ALA A 223 -11.35 3.75 -16.92
CA ALA A 223 -11.08 2.50 -17.59
C ALA A 223 -10.15 1.65 -16.72
N LEU A 224 -10.29 0.33 -16.82
CA LEU A 224 -9.49 -0.62 -16.07
C LEU A 224 -9.23 -1.84 -16.95
N ASN A 225 -7.97 -2.06 -17.31
CA ASN A 225 -7.57 -3.25 -18.06
C ASN A 225 -7.09 -4.33 -17.09
N ILE A 226 -7.91 -5.37 -16.93
CA ILE A 226 -7.71 -6.49 -15.99
C ILE A 226 -7.83 -7.85 -16.70
N LYS A 227 -7.63 -7.88 -18.01
CA LYS A 227 -7.69 -9.14 -18.80
C LYS A 227 -6.63 -10.18 -18.43
N ASN A 228 -5.57 -9.75 -17.73
CA ASN A 228 -4.49 -10.60 -17.24
C ASN A 228 -4.77 -11.19 -15.84
N PHE A 229 -5.91 -10.85 -15.23
CA PHE A 229 -6.26 -11.40 -13.93
C PHE A 229 -6.74 -12.83 -14.10
N ASP A 230 -6.04 -13.74 -13.44
CA ASP A 230 -6.52 -15.09 -13.16
C ASP A 230 -7.31 -15.05 -11.84
N THR A 231 -8.60 -15.39 -11.91
CA THR A 231 -9.50 -15.42 -10.74
C THR A 231 -9.94 -16.84 -10.37
N SER A 232 -9.36 -17.87 -10.99
CA SER A 232 -9.81 -19.25 -10.82
C SER A 232 -9.74 -19.76 -9.38
N ASP A 233 -8.84 -19.22 -8.56
CA ASP A 233 -8.71 -19.54 -7.13
C ASP A 233 -9.44 -18.56 -6.18
N VAL A 234 -10.04 -17.49 -6.71
CA VAL A 234 -10.69 -16.45 -5.91
C VAL A 234 -11.92 -17.01 -5.22
N LYS A 235 -12.04 -16.72 -3.91
CA LYS A 235 -13.19 -17.06 -3.06
C LYS A 235 -14.04 -15.83 -2.75
N ASN A 236 -13.39 -14.69 -2.49
CA ASN A 236 -14.04 -13.43 -2.17
C ASN A 236 -13.67 -12.32 -3.15
N MET A 237 -14.68 -11.70 -3.76
CA MET A 237 -14.57 -10.46 -4.55
C MET A 237 -15.70 -9.47 -4.23
N SER A 238 -16.29 -9.58 -3.03
CA SER A 238 -17.28 -8.62 -2.54
C SER A 238 -16.76 -7.20 -2.66
N ASP A 239 -17.61 -6.28 -3.08
CA ASP A 239 -17.32 -4.85 -3.22
C ASP A 239 -16.17 -4.51 -4.19
N MET A 240 -15.62 -5.45 -4.97
CA MET A 240 -14.38 -5.25 -5.73
C MET A 240 -14.36 -3.96 -6.55
N PHE A 241 -15.48 -3.60 -7.18
CA PHE A 241 -15.66 -2.37 -7.95
C PHE A 241 -16.75 -1.45 -7.37
N ASN A 242 -17.13 -1.61 -6.10
CA ASN A 242 -18.18 -0.81 -5.48
C ASN A 242 -17.81 0.68 -5.48
N GLY A 243 -18.68 1.54 -5.99
CA GLY A 243 -18.49 2.99 -6.02
C GLY A 243 -17.50 3.46 -7.08
N CYS A 244 -17.03 2.61 -8.00
CA CYS A 244 -16.28 3.02 -9.19
C CYS A 244 -17.18 3.78 -10.19
N SER A 245 -17.76 4.90 -9.76
CA SER A 245 -18.85 5.61 -10.44
C SER A 245 -18.48 6.19 -11.81
N SER A 246 -17.19 6.30 -12.17
CA SER A 246 -16.76 6.79 -13.48
C SER A 246 -16.55 5.69 -14.52
N LEU A 247 -16.61 4.40 -14.14
CA LEU A 247 -16.53 3.31 -15.11
C LEU A 247 -17.81 3.28 -15.97
N THR A 248 -17.64 3.25 -17.29
CA THR A 248 -18.75 3.10 -18.24
C THR A 248 -18.88 1.70 -18.80
N GLU A 249 -17.75 0.99 -18.88
CA GLU A 249 -17.68 -0.41 -19.29
C GLU A 249 -16.62 -1.15 -18.49
N LEU A 250 -16.76 -2.46 -18.38
CA LEU A 250 -15.78 -3.32 -17.72
C LEU A 250 -15.69 -4.66 -18.45
N ASP A 251 -14.49 -5.06 -18.83
CA ASP A 251 -14.23 -6.35 -19.46
C ASP A 251 -13.76 -7.36 -18.40
N LEU A 252 -14.64 -8.30 -18.07
CA LEU A 252 -14.44 -9.41 -17.14
C LEU A 252 -14.45 -10.76 -17.88
N SER A 253 -14.22 -10.77 -19.19
CA SER A 253 -14.19 -12.00 -20.01
C SER A 253 -13.20 -13.05 -19.49
N SER A 254 -12.07 -12.60 -18.95
CA SER A 254 -11.04 -13.46 -18.34
C SER A 254 -11.41 -14.03 -16.97
N PHE A 255 -12.45 -13.52 -16.30
CA PHE A 255 -12.78 -13.95 -14.95
C PHE A 255 -13.44 -15.33 -14.97
N ASP A 256 -12.89 -16.21 -14.14
CA ASP A 256 -13.52 -17.45 -13.72
C ASP A 256 -14.06 -17.27 -12.30
N THR A 257 -15.38 -17.28 -12.15
CA THR A 257 -16.06 -17.13 -10.86
C THR A 257 -16.63 -18.44 -10.34
N SER A 258 -16.30 -19.58 -10.96
CA SER A 258 -16.82 -20.89 -10.57
C SER A 258 -16.52 -21.29 -9.11
N ASN A 259 -15.44 -20.73 -8.58
CA ASN A 259 -14.91 -20.96 -7.24
C ASN A 259 -15.27 -19.87 -6.22
N VAL A 260 -15.92 -18.80 -6.65
CA VAL A 260 -16.26 -17.63 -5.84
C VAL A 260 -17.51 -17.92 -5.02
N ASN A 261 -17.47 -17.62 -3.72
CA ASN A 261 -18.62 -17.75 -2.82
C ASN A 261 -19.20 -16.39 -2.37
N GLU A 262 -18.43 -15.30 -2.51
CA GLU A 262 -18.84 -13.96 -2.12
C GLU A 262 -18.64 -12.95 -3.28
N MET A 263 -19.74 -12.42 -3.82
CA MET A 263 -19.82 -11.38 -4.86
C MET A 263 -20.74 -10.22 -4.43
N ILE A 264 -20.84 -10.00 -3.12
CA ILE A 264 -21.76 -9.02 -2.52
C ILE A 264 -21.38 -7.63 -3.05
N SER A 265 -22.36 -6.87 -3.53
CA SER A 265 -22.19 -5.46 -3.91
C SER A 265 -21.05 -5.17 -4.91
N ILE A 266 -20.60 -6.15 -5.69
CA ILE A 266 -19.39 -6.02 -6.53
C ILE A 266 -19.43 -4.81 -7.49
N PHE A 267 -20.61 -4.42 -7.97
CA PHE A 267 -20.82 -3.23 -8.82
C PHE A 267 -21.69 -2.15 -8.17
N SER A 268 -22.00 -2.28 -6.87
CA SER A 268 -22.88 -1.34 -6.18
C SER A 268 -22.35 0.10 -6.31
N GLY A 269 -23.22 1.06 -6.59
CA GLY A 269 -22.86 2.48 -6.72
C GLY A 269 -22.15 2.85 -8.02
N ASN A 270 -22.00 1.93 -8.99
CA ASN A 270 -21.42 2.21 -10.29
C ASN A 270 -22.42 2.90 -11.22
N SER A 271 -22.73 4.17 -10.92
CA SER A 271 -23.84 4.92 -11.53
C SER A 271 -23.72 5.21 -13.03
N ASN A 272 -22.53 5.10 -13.62
CA ASN A 272 -22.30 5.30 -15.06
C ASN A 272 -22.03 3.99 -15.82
N LEU A 273 -22.01 2.84 -15.16
CA LEU A 273 -21.66 1.55 -15.77
C LEU A 273 -22.80 1.08 -16.68
N LYS A 274 -22.50 0.83 -17.95
CA LYS A 274 -23.50 0.45 -18.97
C LYS A 274 -23.31 -0.97 -19.48
N THR A 275 -22.07 -1.41 -19.63
CA THR A 275 -21.76 -2.73 -20.20
C THR A 275 -20.73 -3.46 -19.36
N ILE A 276 -20.99 -4.75 -19.12
CA ILE A 276 -20.00 -5.67 -18.57
C ILE A 276 -19.85 -6.82 -19.56
N TYR A 277 -18.63 -7.09 -19.99
CA TYR A 277 -18.31 -8.25 -20.81
C TYR A 277 -17.93 -9.42 -19.90
N VAL A 278 -18.52 -10.58 -20.13
CA VAL A 278 -18.29 -11.79 -19.35
C VAL A 278 -18.11 -12.98 -20.29
N SER A 279 -17.52 -14.05 -19.78
CA SER A 279 -17.46 -15.35 -20.46
C SER A 279 -18.42 -16.35 -19.81
N GLN A 280 -18.45 -17.57 -20.36
CA GLN A 280 -19.18 -18.70 -19.77
C GLN A 280 -18.67 -19.11 -18.37
N ASN A 281 -17.47 -18.67 -17.98
CA ASN A 281 -16.90 -18.94 -16.64
C ASN A 281 -17.38 -17.94 -15.58
N TRP A 282 -18.13 -16.90 -15.97
CA TRP A 282 -18.84 -16.02 -15.04
C TRP A 282 -20.12 -16.72 -14.58
N VAL A 283 -20.01 -17.44 -13.46
CA VAL A 283 -21.09 -18.19 -12.82
C VAL A 283 -21.43 -17.55 -11.47
N THR A 284 -22.72 -17.31 -11.21
CA THR A 284 -23.21 -16.68 -9.97
C THR A 284 -23.95 -17.62 -9.03
N ASP A 285 -24.26 -18.84 -9.48
CA ASP A 285 -25.16 -19.77 -8.75
C ASP A 285 -24.59 -20.24 -7.40
N ASN A 286 -23.26 -20.16 -7.23
CA ASN A 286 -22.55 -20.58 -6.01
C ASN A 286 -22.18 -19.42 -5.08
N ALA A 287 -22.53 -18.18 -5.43
CA ALA A 287 -22.08 -16.98 -4.73
C ALA A 287 -23.24 -16.20 -4.08
N ASP A 288 -22.97 -15.58 -2.93
CA ASP A 288 -23.82 -14.50 -2.43
C ASP A 288 -23.65 -13.27 -3.32
N ILE A 289 -24.70 -12.92 -4.06
CA ILE A 289 -24.77 -11.78 -4.98
C ILE A 289 -25.58 -10.61 -4.42
N THR A 290 -25.83 -10.58 -3.10
CA THR A 290 -26.62 -9.54 -2.45
C THR A 290 -26.12 -8.15 -2.85
N GLY A 291 -27.02 -7.31 -3.37
CA GLY A 291 -26.70 -5.93 -3.72
C GLY A 291 -25.76 -5.76 -4.92
N MET A 292 -25.46 -6.81 -5.70
CA MET A 292 -24.50 -6.80 -6.83
C MET A 292 -24.58 -5.55 -7.71
N PHE A 293 -25.81 -5.08 -8.03
CA PHE A 293 -26.08 -3.90 -8.86
C PHE A 293 -26.84 -2.78 -8.13
N TYR A 294 -26.78 -2.73 -6.80
CA TYR A 294 -27.46 -1.70 -6.03
C TYR A 294 -26.96 -0.30 -6.43
N ALA A 295 -27.87 0.65 -6.69
CA ALA A 295 -27.53 2.02 -7.08
C ALA A 295 -26.61 2.18 -8.31
N CYS A 296 -26.64 1.26 -9.29
CA CYS A 296 -25.94 1.41 -10.58
C CYS A 296 -26.56 2.43 -11.55
N GLY A 297 -27.61 3.17 -11.13
CA GLY A 297 -28.33 4.12 -11.99
C GLY A 297 -29.61 3.54 -12.59
N THR A 298 -30.28 4.33 -13.44
CA THR A 298 -31.59 4.01 -14.04
C THR A 298 -31.50 3.38 -15.44
N ASP A 299 -30.30 3.37 -16.03
CA ASP A 299 -30.02 2.66 -17.27
C ASP A 299 -29.60 1.23 -16.92
N HIS A 300 -30.21 0.22 -17.56
CA HIS A 300 -29.88 -1.18 -17.27
C HIS A 300 -28.42 -1.50 -17.63
N VAL A 301 -27.68 -2.13 -16.71
CA VAL A 301 -26.37 -2.72 -17.01
C VAL A 301 -26.59 -3.93 -17.93
N THR A 302 -25.95 -3.93 -19.09
CA THR A 302 -26.04 -5.05 -20.04
C THR A 302 -24.84 -5.98 -19.85
N LEU A 303 -25.12 -7.27 -19.58
CA LEU A 303 -24.12 -8.34 -19.64
C LEU A 303 -24.01 -8.83 -21.09
N LYS A 304 -22.80 -8.84 -21.65
CA LYS A 304 -22.52 -9.35 -23.00
C LYS A 304 -21.56 -10.53 -22.93
N SER A 305 -21.86 -11.58 -23.67
CA SER A 305 -20.89 -12.64 -23.96
C SER A 305 -19.78 -12.09 -24.83
N SER A 306 -18.55 -12.37 -24.44
CA SER A 306 -17.33 -12.12 -25.22
C SER A 306 -16.87 -13.37 -25.95
#